data_AF-A0A285P543-F1
#
_entry.id   AF-A0A285P543-F1
#
_cell.length_a   1.000
_cell.length_b   1.000
_cell.length_c   1.000
_cell.angle_alpha   90.00
_cell.angle_beta   90.00
_cell.angle_gamma   90.00
#
_symmetry.space_group_name_H-M   'P 1'
#
loop_
_entity.id
_entity.type
_entity.pdbx_description
1 polymer ?
#
loop_
_entity_poly.entity_id
_entity_poly.type
_entity_poly.pdbx_seq_one_letter_code
_entity_poly.pdbx_strand_id
1 'polypeptide(L)' 'MRNLLLLALVSVSFSQKAFESMEGVVGYIVIEKHGKTENYVVVEEKDGKVKTIRVEQSPSQFLKKTEEGGKK' A
#
# COMPACT_ATOMS: atom_id res chain seq x y z
N MET A 1 -26.28 24.25 -11.33
CA MET A 1 -26.53 22.98 -10.60
C MET A 1 -26.06 21.74 -11.38
N ARG A 2 -26.39 21.59 -12.68
CA ARG A 2 -25.94 20.45 -13.52
C ARG A 2 -24.43 20.22 -13.52
N ASN A 3 -23.63 21.28 -13.68
CA ASN A 3 -22.17 21.17 -13.75
C ASN A 3 -21.53 20.78 -12.40
N LEU A 4 -22.17 21.16 -11.28
CA LEU A 4 -21.72 20.81 -9.95
C LEU A 4 -21.98 19.32 -9.65
N LEU A 5 -23.11 18.80 -10.13
CA LEU A 5 -23.46 17.38 -10.02
C LEU A 5 -22.49 16.48 -10.82
N LEU A 6 -22.13 16.92 -12.03
CA LEU A 6 -21.13 16.23 -12.87
C LEU A 6 -19.75 16.23 -12.24
N LEU A 7 -19.33 17.35 -11.66
CA LEU A 7 -18.04 17.46 -10.98
C LEU A 7 -17.99 16.56 -9.73
N ALA A 8 -19.09 16.47 -8.98
CA ALA A 8 -19.23 15.55 -7.86
C ALA A 8 -19.14 14.07 -8.31
N LEU A 9 -19.85 13.68 -9.38
CA LEU A 9 -19.82 12.31 -9.91
C LEU A 9 -18.44 11.87 -10.41
N VAL A 10 -17.71 12.78 -11.07
CA VAL A 10 -16.34 12.50 -11.52
C VAL A 10 -15.40 12.34 -10.31
N SER A 11 -15.52 13.20 -9.30
CA SER A 11 -14.68 13.11 -8.09
C SER A 11 -14.96 11.86 -7.26
N VAL A 12 -16.22 11.39 -7.17
CA VAL A 12 -16.53 10.10 -6.53
C VAL A 12 -15.94 8.92 -7.33
N SER A 13 -15.96 9.00 -8.66
CA SER A 13 -15.44 7.92 -9.53
C SER A 13 -13.91 7.80 -9.51
N PHE A 14 -13.19 8.92 -9.34
CA PHE A 14 -11.72 8.92 -9.28
C PHE A 14 -11.18 8.50 -7.90
N SER A 15 -11.96 8.65 -6.81
CA SER A 15 -11.50 8.31 -5.46
C SER A 15 -11.66 6.84 -5.09
N GLN A 16 -12.41 6.04 -5.86
CA GLN A 16 -12.66 4.63 -5.54
C GLN A 16 -11.53 3.68 -5.99
N LYS A 17 -10.58 4.16 -6.80
CA LYS A 17 -9.61 3.29 -7.50
C LYS A 17 -8.17 3.38 -7.04
N ALA A 18 -7.89 4.00 -5.89
CA ALA A 18 -6.52 4.02 -5.36
C ALA A 18 -6.04 2.61 -4.91
N PHE A 19 -6.95 1.65 -4.71
CA PHE A 19 -6.65 0.32 -4.18
C PHE A 19 -7.20 -0.85 -5.03
N GLU A 20 -7.90 -0.59 -6.14
CA GLU A 20 -8.50 -1.66 -6.97
C GLU A 20 -7.48 -2.51 -7.75
N SER A 21 -6.23 -2.06 -7.86
CA SER A 21 -5.19 -2.72 -8.67
C SER A 21 -4.05 -3.34 -7.88
N MET A 22 -4.07 -3.29 -6.54
CA MET A 22 -3.04 -3.96 -5.75
C MET A 22 -3.50 -5.38 -5.38
N GLU A 23 -2.74 -6.39 -5.83
CA GLU A 23 -2.54 -7.58 -4.99
C GLU A 23 -2.23 -7.05 -3.58
N GLY A 24 -3.19 -7.19 -2.67
CA GLY A 24 -3.25 -6.37 -1.47
C GLY A 24 -2.08 -6.72 -0.57
N VAL A 25 -1.11 -5.83 -0.41
CA VAL A 25 -0.11 -5.98 0.65
C VAL A 25 -0.88 -5.87 1.97
N VAL A 26 -1.02 -6.99 2.67
CA VAL A 26 -1.82 -7.10 3.92
C VAL A 26 -0.98 -6.99 5.17
N GLY A 27 0.35 -7.08 5.05
CA GLY A 27 1.21 -7.00 6.23
C GLY A 27 2.70 -6.97 5.93
N TYR A 28 3.47 -6.73 6.99
CA TYR A 28 4.92 -6.76 6.98
C TYR A 28 5.41 -7.57 8.18
N ILE A 29 6.40 -8.43 7.95
CA ILE A 29 6.99 -9.28 8.98
C ILE A 29 8.49 -8.95 9.07
N VAL A 30 8.96 -8.68 10.28
CA VAL A 30 10.38 -8.58 10.62
C VAL A 30 10.75 -9.78 11.49
N ILE A 31 11.77 -10.53 11.10
CA ILE A 31 12.31 -11.65 11.88
C ILE A 31 13.77 -11.37 12.20
N GLU A 32 14.16 -11.50 13.46
CA GLU A 32 15.56 -11.53 13.86
C GLU A 32 15.99 -12.98 14.10
N LYS A 33 17.03 -13.42 13.39
CA LYS A 33 17.60 -14.76 13.53
C LYS A 33 19.12 -14.69 13.55
N HIS A 34 19.72 -15.13 14.66
CA HIS A 34 21.18 -15.10 14.86
C HIS A 34 21.81 -13.72 14.61
N GLY A 35 21.16 -12.64 15.05
CA GLY A 35 21.64 -11.26 14.86
C GLY A 35 21.51 -10.73 13.42
N LYS A 36 20.85 -11.48 12.51
CA LYS A 36 20.48 -11.00 11.18
C LYS A 36 18.99 -10.70 11.13
N THR A 37 18.63 -9.54 10.61
CA THR A 37 17.24 -9.14 10.38
C THR A 37 16.80 -9.55 8.98
N GLU A 38 15.69 -10.27 8.88
CA GLU A 38 15.02 -10.62 7.64
C GLU A 38 13.66 -9.95 7.57
N ASN A 39 13.34 -9.44 6.39
CA ASN A 39 12.21 -8.58 6.15
C ASN A 39 11.31 -9.24 5.10
N TYR A 40 10.00 -9.23 5.34
CA TYR A 40 9.04 -9.85 4.45
C TYR A 40 7.79 -8.99 4.27
N VAL A 41 7.27 -9.00 3.06
CA VAL A 41 5.96 -8.45 2.72
C VAL A 41 4.96 -9.59 2.59
N VAL A 42 3.81 -9.44 3.22
CA VAL A 42 2.69 -10.39 3.12
C VAL A 42 1.68 -9.82 2.14
N VAL A 43 1.32 -10.62 1.14
CA VAL A 43 0.42 -10.22 0.05
C VAL A 43 -0.74 -11.19 -0.01
N GLU A 44 -1.94 -10.64 -0.09
CA GLU A 44 -3.16 -11.37 -0.42
C GLU A 44 -3.43 -11.28 -1.93
N GLU A 45 -3.49 -12.45 -2.56
CA GLU A 45 -3.82 -12.59 -3.97
C GLU A 45 -5.33 -12.51 -4.18
N LYS A 46 -5.75 -12.28 -5.42
CA LYS A 46 -7.18 -12.12 -5.78
C LYS A 46 -8.03 -13.36 -5.49
N ASP A 47 -7.42 -14.52 -5.32
CA ASP A 47 -8.09 -15.78 -4.96
C ASP A 47 -8.11 -16.03 -3.44
N GLY A 48 -7.67 -15.05 -2.64
CA GLY A 48 -7.61 -15.13 -1.18
C GLY A 48 -6.38 -15.89 -0.65
N LYS A 49 -5.45 -16.32 -1.52
CA LYS A 49 -4.20 -16.92 -1.05
C LYS A 49 -3.27 -15.87 -0.47
N VAL A 50 -2.56 -16.26 0.58
CA VAL A 50 -1.55 -15.42 1.23
C VAL A 50 -0.17 -15.91 0.86
N LYS A 51 0.67 -15.01 0.34
CA LYS A 51 2.09 -15.27 0.04
C LYS A 51 2.99 -14.35 0.85
N THR A 52 4.18 -14.84 1.18
CA THR A 52 5.22 -14.07 1.87
C THR A 52 6.41 -13.89 0.95
N ILE A 53 6.82 -12.64 0.74
CA ILE A 53 7.92 -12.26 -0.17
C ILE A 53 9.04 -11.68 0.67
N ARG A 54 10.23 -12.29 0.63
CA ARG A 54 11.43 -11.73 1.27
C ARG A 54 11.84 -10.46 0.52
N VAL A 55 12.06 -9.38 1.26
CA VAL A 55 12.51 -8.10 0.70
C VAL A 55 13.78 -7.65 1.40
N GLU A 56 14.61 -6.90 0.69
CA GLU A 56 15.83 -6.33 1.27
C GLU A 56 15.56 -5.00 1.99
N GLN A 57 14.44 -4.35 1.67
CA GLN A 57 14.11 -2.99 2.10
C GLN A 57 13.37 -3.01 3.45
N SER A 58 13.79 -2.11 4.36
CA SER A 58 13.19 -1.91 5.67
C SER A 58 11.87 -1.10 5.58
N PRO A 59 10.88 -1.30 6.47
CA PRO A 59 9.62 -0.53 6.46
C PRO A 59 9.85 0.98 6.54
N SER A 60 10.92 1.38 7.24
CA SER A 60 11.32 2.77 7.42
C SER A 60 11.54 3.52 6.09
N GLN A 61 11.88 2.81 5.02
CA GLN A 61 12.08 3.39 3.69
C GLN A 61 10.75 3.69 2.97
N PHE A 62 9.67 2.99 3.33
CA PHE A 62 8.33 3.24 2.81
C PHE A 62 7.63 4.34 3.61
N LEU A 63 7.81 4.35 4.94
CA LEU A 63 7.19 5.34 5.83
C LEU A 63 7.75 6.76 5.61
N LYS A 64 9.04 6.91 5.28
CA LYS A 64 9.66 8.22 5.02
C LYS A 64 9.12 8.92 3.78
N LYS A 65 8.69 8.17 2.76
CA LYS A 65 8.18 8.78 1.50
C LYS A 65 6.85 9.52 1.68
N THR A 66 6.08 9.22 2.73
CA THR A 66 4.81 9.89 2.99
C THR A 66 5.00 11.23 3.73
N GLU A 67 6.09 11.40 4.49
CA GLU A 67 6.36 12.62 5.24
C GLU A 67 6.94 13.76 4.37
N GLU A 68 7.64 13.43 3.27
CA GLU A 68 8.23 14.43 2.37
C GLU A 68 7.26 15.00 1.32
N GLY A 69 6.08 14.41 1.14
CA GLY A 69 5.01 14.92 0.26
C GLY A 69 4.07 15.92 0.92
N GLY A 70 4.27 16.20 2.21
CA GLY A 70 3.39 17.04 3.04
C GLY A 70 4.08 18.29 3.58
N LYS A 71 4.73 19.09 2.73
CA LYS A 71 5.17 20.45 3.08
C LYS A 71 4.82 21.46 2.00
N LYS A 72 3.75 22.21 2.34
CA LYS A 72 3.30 23.54 1.87
C LYS A 72 3.06 23.76 0.38
#